data_AF-A0A1X9J3I8-F1
#
_entry.id   AF-A0A1X9J3I8-F1
#
_cell.length_a   1.000
_cell.length_b   1.000
_cell.length_c   1.000
_cell.angle_alpha   90.00
_cell.angle_beta   90.00
_cell.angle_gamma   90.00
#
_symmetry.space_group_name_H-M   'P 1'
#
loop_
_entity.id
_entity.type
_entity.pdbx_description
1 polymer ?
#
loop_
_entity_poly.entity_id
_entity_poly.type
_entity_poly.pdbx_seq_one_letter_code
_entity_poly.pdbx_strand_id
1 'polypeptide(L)'
;KISNFFWACILFLGSLGFFLVGISSYFGENLIPLLSSQQILFVPQGIVMCFYGIAGLFISSYLWCTILFNVGSGYNKFDKRKGIVCLFRWGFPGRNRRILLQFLMKDIQMIKMEVQEGISPRRVLYMEIKGRQDIPLTRIGDNLNLREIEQKAAESARF
;
A
#
# COMPACT_ATOMS: atom_id res chain seq x y z
N LYS A 1 -5.68 -1.15 5.59
CA LYS A 1 -5.69 -2.45 4.86
C LYS A 1 -7.01 -2.69 4.12
N ILE A 2 -8.16 -2.57 4.79
CA ILE A 2 -9.49 -2.69 4.16
C ILE A 2 -9.65 -1.70 3.00
N SER A 3 -9.21 -0.45 3.17
CA SER A 3 -9.26 0.58 2.11
C SER A 3 -8.55 0.14 0.81
N ASN A 4 -7.30 -0.35 0.89
CA ASN A 4 -6.57 -0.80 -0.31
C ASN A 4 -7.25 -1.99 -0.99
N PHE A 5 -7.81 -2.91 -0.21
CA PHE A 5 -8.55 -4.06 -0.73
C PHE A 5 -9.83 -3.60 -1.45
N PHE A 6 -10.58 -2.69 -0.84
CA PHE A 6 -11.79 -2.10 -1.42
C PHE A 6 -11.50 -1.41 -2.76
N TRP A 7 -10.46 -0.56 -2.80
CA TRP A 7 -10.04 0.11 -4.04
C TRP A 7 -9.58 -0.88 -5.11
N ALA A 8 -8.83 -1.93 -4.73
CA ALA A 8 -8.41 -2.98 -5.67
C ALA A 8 -9.62 -3.73 -6.27
N CYS A 9 -10.64 -4.02 -5.46
CA CYS A 9 -11.88 -4.65 -5.92
C CYS A 9 -12.68 -3.76 -6.87
N ILE A 10 -12.86 -2.48 -6.54
CA ILE A 10 -13.59 -1.53 -7.40
C ILE A 10 -12.88 -1.37 -8.75
N LEU A 11 -11.56 -1.18 -8.72
CA LEU A 11 -10.76 -1.07 -9.94
C LEU A 11 -10.85 -2.35 -10.78
N PHE A 12 -10.79 -3.52 -10.14
CA PHE A 12 -10.91 -4.80 -10.84
C PHE A 12 -12.25 -4.94 -11.54
N LEU A 13 -13.35 -4.77 -10.79
CA LEU A 13 -14.71 -4.93 -11.29
C LEU A 13 -15.04 -3.90 -12.38
N GLY A 14 -14.64 -2.63 -12.19
CA GLY A 14 -14.83 -1.59 -13.18
C GLY A 14 -14.07 -1.87 -14.47
N SER A 15 -12.80 -2.26 -14.37
CA SER A 15 -11.96 -2.57 -15.54
C SER A 15 -12.45 -3.81 -16.29
N LEU A 16 -12.88 -4.84 -15.55
CA LEU A 16 -13.49 -6.03 -16.11
C LEU A 16 -14.80 -5.69 -16.85
N GLY A 17 -15.62 -4.81 -16.26
CA GLY A 17 -16.84 -4.30 -16.90
C GLY A 17 -16.56 -3.60 -18.22
N PHE A 18 -15.62 -2.65 -18.26
CA PHE A 18 -15.23 -1.95 -19.50
C PHE A 18 -14.70 -2.92 -20.56
N PHE A 19 -13.87 -3.87 -20.16
CA PHE A 19 -13.32 -4.87 -21.06
C PHE A 19 -14.42 -5.76 -21.67
N LEU A 20 -15.33 -6.27 -20.83
CA LEU A 20 -16.44 -7.11 -21.27
C LEU A 20 -17.40 -6.36 -22.18
N VAL A 21 -17.77 -5.10 -21.87
CA VAL A 21 -18.62 -4.27 -22.75
C VAL A 21 -17.98 -4.04 -24.11
N GLY A 22 -16.67 -3.75 -24.15
CA GLY A 22 -15.96 -3.56 -25.41
C GLY A 22 -15.92 -4.83 -26.27
N ILE A 23 -15.73 -6.01 -25.66
CA ILE A 23 -15.82 -7.30 -26.36
C ILE A 23 -17.24 -7.59 -26.82
N SER A 24 -18.23 -7.28 -25.98
CA SER A 24 -19.66 -7.41 -26.30
C SER A 24 -20.01 -6.62 -27.55
N SER A 25 -19.50 -5.39 -27.65
CA SER A 25 -19.67 -4.52 -28.83
C SER A 25 -19.00 -5.08 -30.09
N TYR A 26 -17.88 -5.82 -29.95
CA TYR A 26 -17.23 -6.51 -31.08
C TYR A 26 -18.08 -7.66 -31.64
N PHE A 27 -18.65 -8.48 -30.75
CA PHE A 27 -19.45 -9.66 -31.15
C PHE A 27 -20.91 -9.32 -31.49
N GLY A 28 -21.41 -8.15 -31.09
CA GLY A 28 -22.82 -7.76 -31.26
C GLY A 28 -23.79 -8.47 -30.32
N GLU A 29 -23.28 -9.30 -29.41
CA GLU A 29 -24.02 -10.09 -28.43
C GLU A 29 -23.80 -9.50 -27.02
N ASN A 30 -24.81 -9.57 -26.15
CA ASN A 30 -24.71 -9.09 -24.77
C ASN A 30 -24.04 -10.15 -23.89
N LEU A 31 -22.74 -10.05 -23.67
CA LEU A 31 -21.97 -10.92 -22.75
C LEU A 31 -22.36 -10.73 -21.29
N ILE A 32 -22.92 -9.57 -20.95
CA ILE A 32 -23.44 -9.26 -19.61
C ILE A 32 -24.94 -8.97 -19.76
N PRO A 33 -25.84 -9.78 -19.17
CA PRO A 33 -27.28 -9.56 -19.29
C PRO A 33 -27.78 -8.25 -18.66
N LEU A 34 -26.96 -7.61 -17.81
CA LEU A 34 -27.24 -6.32 -17.16
C LEU A 34 -26.89 -5.10 -18.03
N LEU A 35 -26.05 -5.25 -19.06
CA LEU A 35 -25.54 -4.13 -19.86
C LEU A 35 -25.89 -4.36 -21.34
N SER A 36 -26.78 -3.53 -21.88
CA SER A 36 -27.13 -3.60 -23.31
C SER A 36 -25.99 -3.01 -24.15
N SER A 37 -25.23 -3.87 -24.83
CA SER A 37 -24.17 -3.47 -25.77
C SER A 37 -24.69 -3.18 -27.18
N GLN A 38 -25.97 -3.46 -27.45
CA GLN A 38 -26.61 -3.29 -28.76
C GLN A 38 -26.62 -1.83 -29.26
N GLN A 39 -26.45 -0.85 -28.35
CA GLN A 39 -26.41 0.58 -28.70
C GLN A 39 -24.99 1.13 -28.89
N ILE A 40 -23.94 0.36 -28.59
CA ILE A 40 -22.56 0.83 -28.63
C ILE A 40 -21.90 0.38 -29.93
N LEU A 41 -21.57 1.35 -30.80
CA LEU A 41 -20.74 1.14 -31.97
C LEU A 41 -19.31 0.75 -31.56
N PHE A 42 -18.83 -0.38 -32.09
CA PHE A 42 -17.50 -0.91 -31.75
C PHE A 42 -16.39 0.10 -32.07
N VAL A 43 -16.49 0.78 -33.21
CA VAL A 43 -15.59 1.87 -33.60
C VAL A 43 -16.32 3.20 -33.45
N PRO A 44 -15.78 4.19 -32.71
CA PRO A 44 -14.53 4.17 -31.93
C PRO A 44 -14.72 3.73 -30.46
N GLN A 45 -15.95 3.71 -29.96
CA GLN A 45 -16.26 3.67 -28.53
C GLN A 45 -15.92 2.32 -27.88
N GLY A 46 -16.24 1.20 -28.54
CA GLY A 46 -15.90 -0.15 -28.06
C GLY A 46 -14.38 -0.37 -27.94
N ILE A 47 -13.60 0.07 -28.93
CA ILE A 47 -12.13 0.00 -28.90
C ILE A 47 -11.57 0.77 -27.70
N VAL A 48 -12.06 1.98 -27.46
CA VAL A 48 -11.63 2.81 -26.33
C VAL A 48 -11.97 2.14 -25.00
N MET A 49 -13.16 1.52 -24.88
CA MET A 49 -13.55 0.75 -23.70
C MET A 49 -12.66 -0.48 -23.47
N CYS A 50 -12.31 -1.22 -24.53
CA CYS A 50 -11.34 -2.32 -24.43
C CYS A 50 -9.97 -1.82 -23.95
N PHE A 51 -9.46 -0.73 -24.50
CA PHE A 51 -8.16 -0.18 -24.12
C PHE A 51 -8.11 0.20 -22.64
N TYR A 52 -9.10 0.96 -22.16
CA TYR A 52 -9.17 1.33 -20.74
C TYR A 52 -9.42 0.13 -19.83
N GLY A 53 -10.24 -0.84 -20.27
CA GLY A 53 -10.45 -2.09 -19.54
C GLY A 53 -9.16 -2.89 -19.36
N ILE A 54 -8.38 -3.07 -20.43
CA ILE A 54 -7.09 -3.76 -20.38
C ILE A 54 -6.11 -3.02 -19.46
N ALA A 55 -5.94 -1.71 -19.64
CA ALA A 55 -5.04 -0.89 -18.81
C ALA A 55 -5.42 -0.97 -17.33
N GLY A 56 -6.72 -0.87 -17.03
CA GLY A 56 -7.25 -0.98 -15.67
C GLY A 56 -7.07 -2.38 -15.07
N LEU A 57 -7.21 -3.45 -15.86
CA LEU A 57 -6.95 -4.82 -15.43
C LEU A 57 -5.48 -5.03 -15.06
N PHE A 58 -4.53 -4.47 -15.83
CA PHE A 58 -3.11 -4.51 -15.48
C PHE A 58 -2.81 -3.78 -14.16
N ILE A 59 -3.36 -2.58 -13.99
CA ILE A 59 -3.18 -1.79 -12.77
C ILE A 59 -3.80 -2.52 -11.56
N SER A 60 -5.00 -3.05 -11.72
CA SER A 60 -5.69 -3.80 -10.67
C SER A 60 -4.97 -5.10 -10.32
N SER A 61 -4.47 -5.84 -11.31
CA SER A 61 -3.65 -7.03 -11.11
C SER A 61 -2.40 -6.70 -10.30
N TYR A 62 -1.71 -5.60 -10.64
CA TYR A 62 -0.56 -5.11 -9.87
C TYR A 62 -0.94 -4.82 -8.41
N LEU A 63 -2.03 -4.09 -8.16
CA LEU A 63 -2.53 -3.82 -6.80
C LEU A 63 -2.81 -5.12 -6.03
N TRP A 64 -3.50 -6.07 -6.66
CA TRP A 64 -3.76 -7.39 -6.06
C TRP A 64 -2.47 -8.14 -5.73
N CYS A 65 -1.48 -8.15 -6.63
CA CYS A 65 -0.18 -8.73 -6.35
C CYS A 65 0.50 -8.06 -5.16
N THR A 66 0.48 -6.73 -5.05
CA THR A 66 1.09 -6.03 -3.90
C THR A 66 0.43 -6.40 -2.56
N ILE A 67 -0.89 -6.60 -2.57
CA ILE A 67 -1.67 -7.02 -1.40
C ILE A 67 -1.34 -8.48 -1.04
N LEU A 68 -1.37 -9.40 -2.02
CA LEU A 68 -1.07 -10.83 -1.85
C LEU A 68 0.35 -11.05 -1.30
N PHE A 69 1.33 -10.32 -1.84
CA PHE A 69 2.71 -10.39 -1.38
C PHE A 69 2.97 -9.61 -0.09
N ASN A 70 1.95 -8.95 0.48
CA ASN A 70 2.05 -8.11 1.67
C ASN A 70 3.25 -7.15 1.61
N VAL A 71 3.45 -6.53 0.43
CA VAL A 71 4.56 -5.61 0.18
C VAL A 71 4.46 -4.40 1.12
N GLY A 72 5.58 -3.98 1.70
CA GLY A 72 5.68 -2.93 2.71
C GLY A 72 5.28 -3.36 4.13
N SER A 73 4.77 -4.58 4.32
CA SER A 73 4.46 -5.09 5.66
C SER A 73 5.73 -5.48 6.43
N GLY A 74 5.65 -5.56 7.75
CA GLY A 74 6.79 -5.86 8.60
C GLY A 74 6.57 -5.45 10.04
N TYR A 75 7.59 -5.65 10.87
CA TYR A 75 7.58 -5.38 12.31
C TYR A 75 8.89 -4.70 12.76
N ASN A 76 8.84 -4.09 13.94
CA ASN A 76 10.01 -3.51 14.60
C ASN A 76 10.22 -4.30 15.89
N LYS A 77 11.42 -4.86 16.08
CA LYS A 77 11.79 -5.58 17.30
C LYS A 77 12.89 -4.82 18.03
N PHE A 78 12.64 -4.54 19.29
CA PHE A 78 13.58 -3.89 20.20
C PHE A 78 14.04 -4.91 21.24
N ASP A 79 15.29 -5.36 21.16
CA ASP A 79 15.85 -6.35 22.08
C ASP A 79 16.79 -5.68 23.09
N LYS A 80 16.25 -5.35 24.26
CA LYS A 80 17.00 -4.69 25.35
C LYS A 80 18.13 -5.54 25.92
N ARG A 81 17.98 -6.87 25.91
CA ARG A 81 19.00 -7.79 26.47
C ARG A 81 20.25 -7.82 25.60
N LYS A 82 20.07 -7.74 24.28
CA LYS A 82 21.17 -7.72 23.31
C LYS A 82 21.60 -6.30 22.91
N GLY A 83 20.83 -5.28 23.28
CA GLY A 83 21.07 -3.88 22.90
C GLY A 83 20.95 -3.64 21.39
N ILE A 84 20.07 -4.37 20.70
CA ILE A 84 19.92 -4.34 19.23
C ILE A 84 18.47 -4.00 18.85
N VAL A 85 18.32 -3.14 17.86
CA VAL A 85 17.05 -2.83 17.19
C VAL A 85 17.05 -3.47 15.81
N CYS A 86 15.96 -4.16 15.49
CA CYS A 86 15.78 -4.87 14.25
C CYS A 86 14.50 -4.41 13.56
N LEU A 87 14.65 -3.85 12.37
CA LEU A 87 13.59 -3.39 11.50
C LEU A 87 13.45 -4.35 10.34
N PHE A 88 12.31 -5.03 10.28
CA PHE A 88 12.01 -5.98 9.22
C PHE A 88 10.90 -5.46 8.34
N ARG A 89 11.08 -5.53 7.02
CA ARG A 89 10.08 -5.19 6.01
C ARG A 89 10.10 -6.22 4.87
N TRP A 90 8.92 -6.52 4.34
CA TRP A 90 8.71 -7.27 3.11
C TRP A 90 8.74 -6.30 1.94
N GLY A 91 9.70 -6.45 1.04
CA GLY A 91 9.76 -5.77 -0.26
C GLY A 91 8.96 -6.50 -1.33
N PHE A 92 9.14 -6.04 -2.57
CA PHE A 92 8.57 -6.68 -3.75
C PHE A 92 9.09 -8.11 -3.93
N PRO A 93 8.31 -9.01 -4.56
CA PRO A 93 8.75 -10.37 -4.86
C PRO A 93 10.07 -10.37 -5.65
N GLY A 94 11.04 -11.17 -5.21
CA GLY A 94 12.38 -11.23 -5.80
C GLY A 94 13.40 -11.86 -4.86
N ARG A 95 14.67 -11.96 -5.29
CA ARG A 95 15.77 -12.53 -4.49
C ARG A 95 15.98 -11.77 -3.16
N ASN A 96 15.81 -10.45 -3.18
CA ASN A 96 15.97 -9.58 -2.01
C ASN A 96 14.63 -9.10 -1.43
N ARG A 97 13.65 -10.02 -1.33
CA ARG A 97 12.32 -9.68 -0.79
C ARG A 97 12.37 -9.27 0.68
N ARG A 98 13.31 -9.80 1.46
CA ARG A 98 13.41 -9.53 2.90
C ARG A 98 14.37 -8.38 3.14
N ILE A 99 13.85 -7.25 3.60
CA ILE A 99 14.64 -6.09 4.00
C ILE A 99 14.78 -6.14 5.52
N LEU A 100 15.98 -6.44 5.99
CA LEU A 100 16.33 -6.54 7.40
C LEU A 100 17.40 -5.49 7.72
N LEU A 101 17.06 -4.53 8.57
CA LEU A 101 17.98 -3.51 9.05
C LEU A 101 18.20 -3.73 10.54
N GLN A 102 19.47 -3.85 10.94
CA GLN A 102 19.86 -4.04 12.34
C GLN A 102 20.75 -2.89 12.79
N PHE A 103 20.49 -2.37 13.98
CA PHE A 103 21.20 -1.25 14.58
C PHE A 103 21.51 -1.54 16.04
N LEU A 104 22.65 -1.06 16.52
CA LEU A 104 22.96 -1.06 17.95
C LEU A 104 22.18 0.07 18.62
N MET A 105 21.62 -0.19 19.80
CA MET A 105 20.91 0.83 20.58
C MET A 105 21.81 2.01 20.94
N LYS A 106 23.13 1.79 21.07
CA LYS A 106 24.13 2.83 21.33
C LYS A 106 24.22 3.88 20.20
N ASP A 107 23.83 3.51 18.99
CA ASP A 107 23.88 4.40 17.83
C ASP A 107 22.59 5.21 17.66
N ILE A 108 21.55 4.89 18.43
CA ILE A 108 20.28 5.63 18.41
C ILE A 108 20.46 6.88 19.25
N GLN A 109 20.28 8.04 18.63
CA GLN A 109 20.42 9.33 19.30
C GLN A 109 19.12 9.74 19.98
N MET A 110 18.02 9.70 19.22
CA MET A 110 16.71 10.09 19.72
C MET A 110 15.59 9.49 18.88
N ILE A 111 14.39 9.49 19.45
CA ILE A 111 13.14 9.22 18.73
C ILE A 111 12.41 10.55 18.58
N LYS A 112 12.18 10.96 17.33
CA LYS A 112 11.43 12.17 16.98
C LYS A 112 9.99 11.79 16.67
N MET A 113 9.05 12.63 17.09
CA MET A 113 7.67 12.54 16.66
C MET A 113 7.36 13.77 15.80
N GLU A 114 6.99 13.53 14.54
CA GLU A 114 6.52 14.58 13.66
C GLU A 114 4.98 14.54 13.67
N VAL A 115 4.36 15.63 14.12
CA VAL A 115 2.91 15.81 14.15
C VAL A 115 2.58 16.96 13.22
N GLN A 116 1.93 16.64 12.11
CA GLN A 116 1.39 17.61 11.18
C GLN A 116 -0.13 17.63 11.35
N GLU A 117 -0.67 18.75 11.84
CA GLU A 117 -2.10 18.97 12.00
C GLU A 117 -2.67 19.69 10.78
N GLY A 118 -3.87 19.28 10.33
CA GLY A 118 -4.51 19.81 9.13
C GLY A 118 -5.64 18.91 8.63
N ILE A 119 -6.09 19.11 7.39
CA ILE A 119 -7.17 18.34 6.74
C ILE A 119 -6.78 16.85 6.64
N SER A 120 -5.49 16.55 6.50
CA SER A 120 -4.92 15.21 6.55
C SER A 120 -3.88 15.13 7.67
N PRO A 121 -4.28 14.86 8.93
CA PRO A 121 -3.34 14.79 10.03
C PRO A 121 -2.35 13.64 9.81
N ARG A 122 -1.06 13.95 9.90
CA ARG A 122 0.02 12.96 9.72
C ARG A 122 0.87 12.92 10.96
N ARG A 123 0.96 11.76 11.58
CA ARG A 123 1.74 11.54 12.80
C ARG A 123 2.72 10.39 12.58
N VAL A 124 4.02 10.69 12.56
CA VAL A 124 5.07 9.71 12.25
C VAL A 124 6.16 9.74 13.32
N LEU A 125 6.57 8.56 13.78
CA LEU A 125 7.72 8.39 14.66
C LEU A 125 8.95 8.09 13.81
N TYR A 126 10.02 8.83 14.03
CA TYR A 126 11.31 8.62 13.40
C TYR A 126 12.35 8.23 14.46
N MET A 127 13.28 7.39 14.05
CA MET A 127 14.48 7.05 14.80
C MET A 127 15.67 7.74 14.15
N GLU A 128 16.32 8.62 14.89
CA GLU A 128 17.57 9.24 14.47
C GLU A 128 18.73 8.34 14.90
N ILE A 129 19.57 7.99 13.92
CA ILE A 129 20.71 7.11 14.10
C ILE A 129 21.96 7.89 13.75
N LYS A 130 22.99 7.78 14.59
CA LYS A 130 24.26 8.49 14.41
C LYS A 130 24.84 8.23 13.01
N GLY A 131 24.95 9.29 12.21
CA GLY A 131 25.54 9.26 10.87
C GLY A 131 24.69 8.59 9.79
N ARG A 132 23.38 8.41 9.99
CA ARG A 132 22.44 7.89 8.97
C ARG A 132 21.18 8.75 8.87
N GLN A 133 20.41 8.54 7.81
CA GLN A 133 19.09 9.16 7.66
C GLN A 133 18.10 8.64 8.70
N ASP A 134 17.17 9.51 9.09
CA ASP A 134 16.09 9.21 10.01
C ASP A 134 15.19 8.09 9.46
N ILE A 135 14.98 7.05 10.27
CA ILE A 135 14.21 5.88 9.85
C ILE A 135 12.80 5.94 10.47
N PRO A 136 11.73 5.98 9.65
CA PRO A 136 10.38 5.95 10.17
C PRO A 136 10.08 4.60 10.85
N LEU A 137 9.69 4.66 12.12
CA LEU A 137 9.27 3.52 12.93
C LEU A 137 7.81 3.17 12.72
N THR A 138 6.94 4.16 12.59
CA THR A 138 5.53 3.94 12.26
C THR A 138 5.30 3.93 10.76
N ARG A 139 4.26 3.20 10.33
CA ARG A 139 3.86 3.21 8.93
C ARG A 139 3.20 4.55 8.62
N ILE A 140 3.52 5.10 7.45
CA ILE A 140 2.88 6.30 6.93
C ILE A 140 1.39 5.97 6.71
N GLY A 141 0.49 6.69 7.37
CA GLY A 141 -0.96 6.53 7.23
C GLY A 141 -1.65 5.66 8.29
N ASP A 142 -0.95 5.19 9.31
CA ASP A 142 -1.63 4.71 10.52
C ASP A 142 -2.19 5.94 11.25
N ASN A 143 -3.51 6.19 11.16
CA ASN A 143 -4.22 7.21 11.94
C ASN A 143 -4.31 6.76 13.40
N LEU A 144 -3.17 6.60 14.07
CA LEU A 144 -3.12 6.31 15.49
C LEU A 144 -3.55 7.56 16.27
N ASN A 145 -4.30 7.34 17.35
CA ASN A 145 -4.69 8.42 18.21
C ASN A 145 -3.44 9.03 18.89
N LEU A 146 -3.47 10.31 19.26
CA LEU A 146 -2.29 11.02 19.77
C LEU A 146 -1.69 10.27 20.97
N ARG A 147 -2.57 9.88 21.90
CA ARG A 147 -2.25 9.08 23.08
C ARG A 147 -1.59 7.74 22.76
N GLU A 148 -2.01 7.06 21.70
CA GLU A 148 -1.44 5.77 21.30
C GLU A 148 -0.03 5.94 20.73
N ILE A 149 0.19 7.01 19.96
CA ILE A 149 1.51 7.33 19.42
C ILE A 149 2.45 7.76 20.53
N GLU A 150 1.98 8.60 21.45
CA GLU A 150 2.74 9.02 22.64
C GLU A 150 3.12 7.82 23.50
N GLN A 151 2.18 6.91 23.76
CA GLN A 151 2.47 5.69 24.51
C GLN A 151 3.51 4.84 23.78
N LYS A 152 3.37 4.66 22.47
CA LYS A 152 4.32 3.89 21.65
C LYS A 152 5.71 4.56 21.58
N ALA A 153 5.75 5.89 21.56
CA ALA A 153 6.97 6.68 21.63
C ALA A 153 7.63 6.54 23.00
N ALA A 154 6.87 6.60 24.09
CA ALA A 154 7.36 6.42 25.45
C ALA A 154 7.85 4.98 25.69
N GLU A 155 7.12 3.97 25.22
CA GLU A 155 7.55 2.57 25.27
C GLU A 155 8.84 2.33 24.49
N SER A 156 8.97 3.00 23.35
CA SER A 156 10.22 2.99 22.60
C SER A 156 11.30 3.71 23.42
N ALA A 157 11.14 4.97 23.82
CA ALA A 157 12.15 5.73 24.55
C ALA A 157 12.58 5.14 25.90
N ARG A 158 11.75 4.30 26.54
CA ARG A 158 12.06 3.57 27.79
C ARG A 158 13.14 2.49 27.65
N PHE A 159 13.99 2.53 26.63
CA PHE A 159 15.04 1.53 26.40
C PHE A 159 15.91 1.30 27.63
#